data_AF-C0BC95-F1
#
_entry.id   AF-C0BC95-F1
#
_cell.length_a   1.000
_cell.length_b   1.000
_cell.length_c   1.000
_cell.angle_alpha   90.00
_cell.angle_beta   90.00
_cell.angle_gamma   90.00
#
_symmetry.space_group_name_H-M   'P 1'
#
loop_
_entity.id
_entity.type
_entity.pdbx_description
1 polymer ?
#
loop_
_entity_poly.entity_id
_entity_poly.type
_entity_poly.pdbx_seq_one_letter_code
_entity_poly.pdbx_strand_id
1 'polypeptide(L)'
;MVKNFIKVISNPTLFSPTIYLVPEIIKYDESHTIIHVHILPSAEVHSFKKVIYDRVDDADIKITSTSAIAQMYIRKQNILQKRKSILMQKWKI
;
A
#
# COMPACT_ATOMS: atom_id res chain seq x y z
N MET A 1 -17.78 11.20 -4.61
CA MET A 1 -17.01 10.70 -3.44
C MET A 1 -15.70 10.04 -3.85
N VAL A 2 -15.72 9.03 -4.73
CA VAL A 2 -14.51 8.33 -5.22
C VAL A 2 -13.47 9.26 -5.89
N LYS A 3 -13.92 10.26 -6.67
CA LYS A 3 -13.00 11.23 -7.29
C LYS A 3 -12.17 12.02 -6.26
N ASN A 4 -12.73 12.36 -5.11
CA ASN A 4 -12.01 13.07 -4.05
C ASN A 4 -11.00 12.15 -3.37
N PHE A 5 -11.37 10.88 -3.14
CA PHE A 5 -10.47 9.86 -2.60
C PHE A 5 -9.26 9.63 -3.50
N ILE A 6 -9.49 9.44 -4.81
CA ILE A 6 -8.41 9.26 -5.80
C ILE A 6 -7.50 10.50 -5.82
N LYS A 7 -8.08 11.72 -5.79
CA LYS A 7 -7.33 12.98 -5.79
C LYS A 7 -6.41 13.14 -4.57
N VAL A 8 -6.82 12.65 -3.39
CA VAL A 8 -6.00 12.73 -2.18
C VAL A 8 -4.85 11.73 -2.23
N ILE A 9 -5.09 10.52 -2.72
CA ILE A 9 -4.07 9.46 -2.82
C ILE A 9 -3.03 9.78 -3.88
N SER A 10 -3.46 10.36 -5.01
CA SER A 10 -2.56 10.76 -6.10
C SER A 10 -1.77 12.04 -5.81
N ASN A 11 -1.96 12.67 -4.64
CA ASN A 11 -1.25 13.88 -4.28
C ASN A 11 0.18 13.58 -3.78
N PRO A 12 1.23 13.94 -4.54
CA PRO A 12 2.62 13.63 -4.18
C PRO A 12 3.12 14.39 -2.94
N THR A 13 2.43 15.46 -2.52
CA THR A 13 2.75 16.19 -1.28
C THR A 13 2.30 15.42 -0.04
N LEU A 14 1.28 14.59 -0.18
CA LEU A 14 0.72 13.77 0.90
C LEU A 14 1.33 12.37 0.88
N PHE A 15 1.33 11.70 -0.27
CA PHE A 15 1.87 10.35 -0.40
C PHE A 15 3.15 10.37 -1.24
N SER A 16 4.20 9.73 -0.73
CA SER A 16 5.42 9.53 -1.49
C SER A 16 5.99 8.15 -1.19
N PRO A 17 6.25 7.30 -2.20
CA PRO A 17 6.02 7.50 -3.64
C PRO A 17 4.54 7.38 -4.04
N THR A 18 4.19 7.87 -5.24
CA THR A 18 2.81 7.90 -5.75
C THR A 18 2.19 6.51 -5.79
N ILE A 19 0.94 6.40 -5.31
CA ILE A 19 0.18 5.14 -5.27
C ILE A 19 -0.99 5.26 -6.25
N TYR A 20 -1.19 4.22 -7.06
CA TYR A 20 -2.36 4.07 -7.91
C TYR A 20 -3.32 3.05 -7.29
N LEU A 21 -4.50 3.52 -6.89
CA LEU A 21 -5.56 2.68 -6.33
C LEU A 21 -6.84 2.88 -7.13
N VAL A 22 -7.56 1.78 -7.34
CA VAL A 22 -8.88 1.77 -7.98
C VAL A 22 -9.87 1.29 -6.92
N PRO A 23 -10.56 2.20 -6.22
CA PRO A 23 -11.60 1.81 -5.27
C PRO A 23 -12.83 1.29 -6.00
N GLU A 24 -13.40 0.20 -5.49
CA GLU A 24 -14.62 -0.43 -5.98
C GLU A 24 -15.80 -0.04 -5.10
N ILE A 25 -16.92 0.31 -5.72
CA ILE A 25 -18.15 0.64 -5.00
C ILE A 25 -19.04 -0.60 -4.99
N ILE A 26 -19.29 -1.12 -3.79
CA ILE A 26 -20.17 -2.27 -3.57
C ILE A 26 -21.42 -1.76 -2.86
N LYS A 27 -22.60 -1.93 -3.47
CA LYS A 27 -23.88 -1.67 -2.80
C LYS A 27 -24.20 -2.88 -1.93
N TYR A 28 -24.30 -2.68 -0.62
CA TYR A 28 -24.59 -3.76 0.31
C TYR A 28 -26.11 -3.87 0.51
N ASP A 29 -26.75 -2.76 0.85
CA ASP A 29 -28.21 -2.64 1.01
C ASP A 29 -28.75 -1.41 0.25
N GLU A 30 -30.04 -1.12 0.39
CA GLU A 30 -30.69 0.09 -0.16
C GLU A 30 -30.10 1.40 0.39
N SER A 31 -29.56 1.39 1.62
CA SER A 31 -28.99 2.58 2.29
C SER A 31 -27.47 2.54 2.47
N HIS A 32 -26.84 1.37 2.38
CA HIS A 32 -25.42 1.20 2.70
C HIS A 32 -24.57 0.95 1.45
N THR A 33 -23.55 1.79 1.28
CA THR A 33 -22.55 1.65 0.22
C THR A 33 -21.17 1.43 0.83
N ILE A 34 -20.52 0.33 0.45
CA ILE A 34 -19.17 -0.02 0.87
C ILE A 34 -18.19 0.42 -0.22
N ILE A 35 -17.08 1.03 0.20
CA ILE A 35 -15.95 1.32 -0.69
C ILE A 35 -14.87 0.27 -0.39
N HIS A 36 -14.73 -0.70 -1.28
CA HIS A 36 -13.69 -1.71 -1.20
C HIS A 36 -12.42 -1.18 -1.89
N VAL A 37 -11.29 -1.23 -1.18
CA VAL A 37 -10.00 -0.78 -1.72
C VAL A 37 -9.00 -1.90 -1.55
N HIS A 38 -8.51 -2.43 -2.67
CA HIS A 38 -7.47 -3.44 -2.66
C HIS A 38 -6.08 -2.80 -2.81
N ILE A 39 -5.21 -3.00 -1.82
CA ILE A 39 -3.83 -2.50 -1.84
C ILE A 39 -2.89 -3.66 -2.15
N LEU A 40 -2.24 -3.61 -3.31
CA LEU A 40 -1.18 -4.55 -3.65
C LEU A 40 0.10 -4.23 -2.87
N PRO A 41 0.88 -5.24 -2.44
CA PRO A 41 2.13 -4.98 -1.77
C PRO A 41 3.16 -4.45 -2.77
N SER A 42 3.65 -3.25 -2.48
CA SER A 42 4.68 -2.52 -3.22
C SER A 42 6.08 -2.81 -2.69
N ALA A 43 7.09 -2.71 -3.56
CA ALA A 43 8.51 -2.87 -3.24
C ALA A 43 9.09 -1.67 -2.48
N GLU A 44 8.45 -0.51 -2.58
CA GLU A 44 8.89 0.72 -1.94
C GLU A 44 8.07 1.01 -0.69
N VAL A 45 8.71 1.63 0.30
CA VAL A 45 8.03 2.12 1.50
C VAL A 45 7.29 3.40 1.13
N HIS A 46 5.98 3.44 1.44
CA HIS A 46 5.18 4.63 1.25
C HIS A 46 5.08 5.43 2.54
N SER A 47 5.25 6.73 2.40
CA SER A 47 5.13 7.71 3.48
C SER A 47 3.88 8.55 3.29
N PHE A 48 3.24 8.90 4.40
CA PHE A 48 2.14 9.86 4.44
C PHE A 48 2.60 11.11 5.19
N LYS A 49 2.59 12.27 4.54
CA LYS A 49 3.12 13.54 5.05
C LYS A 49 4.55 13.40 5.62
N LYS A 50 5.40 12.64 4.91
CA LYS A 50 6.78 12.29 5.31
C LYS A 50 6.89 11.43 6.58
N VAL A 51 5.77 10.90 7.07
CA VAL A 51 5.73 9.98 8.21
C VAL A 51 5.46 8.57 7.70
N ILE A 52 6.17 7.60 8.26
CA ILE A 52 6.05 6.21 7.92
C ILE A 52 5.25 5.50 9.02
N TYR A 53 4.29 4.69 8.60
CA TYR A 53 3.45 3.88 9.49
C TYR A 53 3.64 2.41 9.16
N ASP A 54 3.68 1.56 10.20
CA ASP A 54 3.54 0.11 10.04
C ASP A 54 2.16 -0.32 10.53
N ARG A 55 1.61 -1.33 9.85
CA ARG A 55 0.39 -2.00 10.30
C ARG A 55 0.81 -3.16 11.19
N VAL A 56 0.57 -3.03 12.50
CA VAL A 56 0.79 -4.12 13.46
C VAL A 56 -0.59 -4.57 13.94
N ASP A 57 -0.96 -5.78 13.52
CA ASP A 57 -2.29 -6.36 13.74
C ASP A 57 -3.41 -5.40 13.26
N ASP A 58 -4.19 -4.87 14.21
CA ASP A 58 -5.32 -3.99 13.95
C ASP A 58 -5.01 -2.48 14.09
N ALA A 59 -3.76 -2.12 14.39
CA ALA A 59 -3.35 -0.74 14.63
C ALA A 59 -2.28 -0.23 13.65
N ASP A 60 -2.37 1.06 13.34
CA ASP A 60 -1.35 1.76 12.56
C ASP A 60 -0.40 2.49 13.52
N ILE A 61 0.87 2.08 13.52
CA ILE A 61 1.89 2.60 14.44
C ILE A 61 2.86 3.47 13.66
N LYS A 62 3.07 4.71 14.13
CA LYS A 62 4.12 5.59 13.59
C LYS A 62 5.48 5.01 13.92
N ILE A 63 6.28 4.74 12.89
CA ILE A 63 7.66 4.30 13.07
C ILE A 63 8.55 5.54 13.15
N THR A 64 9.27 5.69 14.27
CA THR A 64 10.25 6.76 14.47
C THR A 64 11.69 6.25 14.47
N SER A 65 11.92 4.98 14.83
CA SER A 65 13.24 4.38 14.94
C SER A 65 13.85 4.08 13.56
N THR A 66 15.09 4.54 13.34
CA THR A 66 15.83 4.31 12.09
C THR A 66 16.02 2.82 11.78
N SER A 67 16.26 1.99 12.80
CA SER A 67 16.40 0.54 12.66
C SER A 67 15.13 -0.12 12.13
N ALA A 68 13.97 0.26 12.68
CA ALA A 68 12.67 -0.26 12.26
C ALA A 68 12.31 0.17 10.83
N ILE A 69 12.62 1.43 10.46
CA ILE A 69 12.46 1.91 9.09
C ILE A 69 13.33 1.07 8.13
N ALA A 70 14.61 0.86 8.46
CA ALA A 70 15.53 0.06 7.64
C ALA A 70 15.03 -1.39 7.46
N GLN A 71 14.57 -2.03 8.54
CA GLN A 71 13.98 -3.37 8.47
C GLN A 71 12.76 -3.42 7.55
N MET A 72 11.93 -2.36 7.53
CA MET A 72 10.77 -2.32 6.64
C MET A 72 11.17 -2.24 5.17
N TYR A 73 12.20 -1.47 4.82
CA TYR A 73 12.76 -1.45 3.46
C TYR A 73 13.27 -2.84 3.04
N ILE A 74 14.02 -3.52 3.91
CA ILE A 74 14.50 -4.89 3.67
C ILE A 74 13.33 -5.85 3.45
N ARG A 75 12.30 -5.79 4.29
CA ARG A 75 11.10 -6.63 4.19
C ARG A 75 10.39 -6.46 2.84
N LYS A 76 10.21 -5.22 2.37
CA LYS A 76 9.57 -4.95 1.08
C LYS A 76 10.41 -5.40 -0.12
N GLN A 77 11.73 -5.26 -0.04
CA GLN A 77 12.64 -5.77 -1.08
C GLN A 77 12.57 -7.30 -1.20
N ASN A 78 12.54 -8.01 -0.08
CA ASN A 78 12.44 -9.47 -0.06
C ASN A 78 11.14 -9.98 -0.71
N ILE A 79 10.01 -9.30 -0.48
CA ILE A 79 8.71 -9.64 -1.10
C ILE A 79 8.79 -9.52 -2.63
N LEU A 80 9.40 -8.44 -3.13
CA LEU A 80 9.57 -8.24 -4.58
C LEU A 80 10.46 -9.32 -5.19
N GLN A 81 11.61 -9.62 -4.56
CA GLN A 81 12.53 -10.64 -5.06
C GLN A 81 11.87 -12.03 -5.11
N LYS A 82 11.12 -12.41 -4.07
CA LYS A 82 10.38 -13.67 -4.04
C LYS A 82 9.38 -13.77 -5.20
N ARG A 83 8.63 -12.70 -5.47
CA ARG A 83 7.70 -12.65 -6.61
C ARG A 83 8.41 -12.77 -7.96
N LYS A 84 9.54 -12.10 -8.15
CA LYS A 84 10.35 -12.22 -9.37
C LYS A 84 10.82 -13.66 -9.60
N SER A 85 11.30 -14.33 -8.55
CA SER A 85 11.75 -15.72 -8.62
C SER A 85 10.61 -16.68 -9.03
N ILE A 86 9.44 -16.55 -8.39
CA ILE A 86 8.24 -17.36 -8.73
C ILE A 86 7.82 -17.13 -10.19
N LEU A 87 7.80 -15.86 -10.63
CA LEU A 87 7.44 -15.54 -12.01
C LEU A 87 8.44 -16.17 -12.98
N MET A 88 9.75 -16.02 -12.77
CA MET A 88 10.78 -16.60 -13.63
C MET A 88 10.70 -18.13 -13.75
N GLN A 89 10.34 -18.84 -12.68
CA GLN A 89 10.13 -20.30 -12.74
C GLN A 89 8.91 -20.68 -13.60
N LYS A 90 7.84 -19.87 -13.54
CA LYS A 90 6.59 -20.10 -14.29
C LYS A 90 6.74 -19.89 -15.81
N TRP A 91 7.67 -19.03 -16.23
CA TRP A 91 7.95 -18.75 -17.66
C TRP A 91 9.08 -19.60 -18.25
N LYS A 92 9.65 -20.54 -17.47
CA LYS A 92 10.74 -21.44 -17.91
C LYS A 92 10.23 -22.80 -18.41
N ILE A 93 8.95 -22.89 -18.78
CA ILE A 93 8.29 -24.06 -19.36
C ILE A 93 7.91 -23.73 -20.81
#